data_AF-A0A930TN63-F1
#
_entry.id   AF-A0A930TN63-F1
#
_cell.length_a   1.000
_cell.length_b   1.000
_cell.length_c   1.000
_cell.angle_alpha   90.00
_cell.angle_beta   90.00
_cell.angle_gamma   90.00
#
_symmetry.space_group_name_H-M   'P 1'
#
loop_
_entity.id
_entity.type
_entity.pdbx_description
1 polymer ?
#
loop_
_entity_poly.entity_id
_entity_poly.type
_entity_poly.pdbx_seq_one_letter_code
_entity_poly.pdbx_strand_id
1 'polypeptide(L)' 'MTFSPKILDELLKGYQSPEDLLGDSGILKQLTKALVERCLEAEMKTPIAVCVGDDRARHPGAVT' A
#
# COMPACT_ATOMS: atom_id res chain seq x y z
N MET A 1 0.58 7.48 7.83
CA MET A 1 -0.19 6.23 7.89
C MET A 1 0.16 5.53 9.19
N THR A 2 -0.80 4.97 9.92
CA THR A 2 -0.54 4.23 11.17
C THR A 2 -1.19 2.86 11.10
N PHE A 3 -0.56 1.86 11.73
CA PHE A 3 -1.12 0.52 11.83
C PHE A 3 -1.94 0.40 13.11
N SER A 4 -3.09 -0.26 13.00
CA SER A 4 -3.91 -0.59 14.17
C SER A 4 -3.20 -1.62 15.05
N PRO A 5 -3.25 -1.50 16.39
CA PRO A 5 -2.57 -2.41 17.31
C PRO A 5 -2.97 -3.87 17.08
N LYS A 6 -4.25 -4.15 16.84
CA LYS A 6 -4.75 -5.51 16.53
C LYS A 6 -4.05 -6.17 15.34
N ILE A 7 -3.69 -5.39 14.31
CA ILE A 7 -2.98 -5.92 13.13
C ILE A 7 -1.53 -6.18 13.47
N LEU A 8 -0.90 -5.34 14.29
CA LEU A 8 0.45 -5.58 14.77
C LEU A 8 0.52 -6.83 15.65
N ASP A 9 -0.46 -7.03 16.53
CA ASP A 9 -0.55 -8.22 17.38
C ASP A 9 -0.70 -9.51 16.55
N GLU A 10 -1.52 -9.49 15.50
CA GLU A 10 -1.68 -10.65 14.62
C GLU A 10 -0.44 -10.87 13.72
N LEU A 11 0.23 -9.82 13.26
CA LEU A 11 1.47 -9.94 12.48
C LEU A 11 2.64 -10.47 13.32
N LEU A 12 2.71 -10.09 14.60
CA LEU A 12 3.74 -10.53 15.55
C LEU A 12 3.35 -11.79 16.32
N LYS A 13 2.26 -12.44 15.94
CA LYS A 13 1.78 -13.66 16.59
C LYS A 13 2.79 -14.79 16.41
N GLY A 14 3.33 -15.26 17.53
CA GLY A 14 4.36 -16.31 17.50
C GLY A 14 5.76 -15.80 17.14
N TYR A 15 6.00 -14.48 17.19
CA TYR A 15 7.36 -13.92 17.13
C TYR A 15 8.17 -14.36 18.36
N GLN A 16 9.32 -15.00 18.16
CA GLN A 16 10.17 -15.49 19.25
C GLN A 16 11.60 -14.94 19.17
N SER A 17 12.08 -14.63 17.97
CA SER A 17 13.46 -14.22 17.72
C SER A 17 13.55 -13.14 16.64
N PRO A 18 14.57 -12.27 16.64
CA PRO A 18 14.73 -11.23 15.61
C PRO A 18 14.78 -11.78 14.18
N GLU A 19 15.19 -13.04 14.02
CA GLU A 19 15.24 -13.80 12.77
C GLU A 19 13.83 -14.08 12.22
N ASP A 20 12.82 -14.24 13.08
CA ASP A 20 11.42 -14.40 12.65
C ASP A 20 10.86 -13.10 12.05
N LEU A 21 11.44 -11.95 12.39
CA LEU A 21 11.03 -10.65 11.85
C LEU A 21 11.87 -10.25 10.63
N LEU A 22 13.21 -10.40 10.73
CA LEU A 22 14.20 -9.87 9.78
C LEU A 22 14.91 -10.94 8.94
N GLY A 23 14.80 -12.21 9.27
CA GLY A 23 15.46 -13.30 8.56
C GLY A 23 14.91 -13.51 7.15
N ASP A 24 15.49 -14.46 6.43
CA ASP A 24 15.13 -14.72 5.03
C ASP A 24 13.68 -15.14 4.79
N SER A 25 13.04 -15.69 5.82
CA SER A 25 11.62 -16.02 5.86
C SER A 25 10.87 -15.15 6.86
N GLY A 26 11.43 -14.01 7.26
CA GLY A 26 10.89 -13.15 8.29
C GLY A 26 9.59 -12.45 7.87
N ILE A 27 8.81 -12.03 8.87
CA ILE A 27 7.52 -11.37 8.71
C ILE A 27 7.62 -10.14 7.80
N LEU A 28 8.68 -9.32 7.91
CA LEU A 28 8.81 -8.12 7.08
C LEU A 28 9.01 -8.46 5.60
N LYS A 29 9.83 -9.46 5.29
CA LYS A 29 10.09 -9.86 3.90
C LYS A 29 8.84 -10.44 3.25
N GLN A 30 8.07 -11.23 3.99
CA GLN A 30 6.77 -11.73 3.55
C GLN A 30 5.75 -10.59 3.33
N LEU A 31 5.68 -9.65 4.27
CA LEU A 31 4.79 -8.49 4.18
C LEU A 31 5.11 -7.60 2.97
N THR A 32 6.39 -7.26 2.77
CA THR A 32 6.84 -6.47 1.62
C THR A 32 6.50 -7.17 0.31
N LYS A 33 6.72 -8.47 0.20
CA LYS A 33 6.34 -9.25 -0.98
C LYS A 33 4.84 -9.16 -1.26
N ALA A 34 4.00 -9.39 -0.26
CA ALA A 34 2.55 -9.33 -0.41
C ALA A 34 2.04 -7.94 -0.84
N LEU A 35 2.68 -6.87 -0.35
CA LEU A 35 2.36 -5.50 -0.77
C LEU A 35 2.73 -5.25 -2.23
N VAL A 36 3.93 -5.68 -2.66
CA VAL A 36 4.37 -5.56 -4.06
C VAL A 36 3.45 -6.33 -5.00
N GLU A 37 3.09 -7.57 -4.65
CA GLU A 37 2.18 -8.40 -5.43
C GLU A 37 0.80 -7.73 -5.55
N ARG A 38 0.25 -7.19 -4.46
CA ARG A 38 -1.03 -6.47 -4.49
C ARG A 38 -0.97 -5.18 -5.30
N CYS A 39 0.13 -4.43 -5.23
CA CYS A 39 0.32 -3.27 -6.08
C CYS A 39 0.37 -3.68 -7.55
N LEU A 40 1.11 -4.74 -7.89
CA LEU A 40 1.21 -5.23 -9.27
C LEU A 40 -0.15 -5.72 -9.80
N GLU A 41 -0.90 -6.47 -8.99
CA GLU A 41 -2.27 -6.87 -9.31
C GLU A 41 -3.22 -5.67 -9.45
N ALA A 42 -3.05 -4.66 -8.60
CA ALA A 42 -3.81 -3.43 -8.67
C ALA A 42 -3.48 -2.65 -9.94
N GLU A 43 -2.21 -2.51 -10.35
CA GLU A 43 -1.82 -1.89 -11.63
C GLU A 43 -2.48 -2.56 -12.83
N MET A 44 -2.56 -3.90 -12.81
CA MET A 44 -3.21 -4.66 -13.87
C MET A 44 -4.73 -4.45 -13.93
N LYS A 45 -5.39 -4.17 -12.79
CA LYS A 45 -6.85 -4.00 -12.70
C LYS A 45 -7.31 -2.54 -12.72
N THR A 46 -6.45 -1.63 -12.27
CA THR A 46 -6.66 -0.19 -12.11
C THR A 46 -5.30 0.51 -12.25
N PRO A 47 -5.04 1.29 -13.31
CA PRO A 47 -3.77 1.99 -13.45
C PRO A 47 -3.57 2.90 -12.23
N ILE A 48 -2.49 2.71 -11.48
CA ILE A 48 -2.17 3.48 -10.26
C ILE A 48 -1.61 4.86 -10.65
N ALA A 49 -2.29 5.52 -11.57
CA ALA A 49 -2.01 6.85 -12.08
C ALA A 49 -3.32 7.66 -12.13
N VAL A 50 -4.04 7.68 -11.02
CA VAL A 50 -5.02 8.76 -10.78
C VAL A 50 -4.29 9.87 -10.03
N CYS A 51 -4.06 10.95 -10.78
CA CYS A 51 -3.78 12.33 -10.37
C CYS A 51 -2.32 12.73 -10.11
N VAL A 52 -1.54 12.97 -11.18
CA VAL A 52 -0.58 14.09 -11.18
C VAL A 52 -1.11 15.16 -12.13
N GLY A 53 -1.88 16.10 -11.57
CA GLY A 53 -2.22 17.42 -12.12
C GLY A 53 -2.84 17.48 -13.51
N ASP A 54 -4.17 17.61 -13.60
CA ASP A 54 -4.78 18.33 -14.73
C ASP A 54 -5.69 19.43 -14.13
N ASP A 55 -5.10 20.62 -14.08
CA ASP A 55 -5.67 21.90 -13.66
C ASP A 55 -6.68 22.39 -14.71
N ARG A 56 -7.74 21.61 -14.96
CA ARG A 56 -8.85 22.06 -15.82
C ARG A 56 -9.83 22.85 -15.01
N ALA A 57 -9.45 24.11 -14.82
CA ALA A 57 -10.36 25.24 -14.72
C ALA A 57 -11.45 25.13 -15.79
N ARG A 58 -12.56 24.45 -15.46
CA ARG A 58 -13.81 24.58 -16.19
C ARG A 58 -14.49 25.84 -15.68
N HIS A 59 -14.04 26.99 -16.18
CA HIS A 59 -14.92 28.14 -16.31
C HIS A 59 -15.96 27.80 -17.38
N PRO A 60 -17.27 27.71 -17.08
CA PRO A 60 -18.25 28.05 -18.09
C PRO A 60 -18.20 29.57 -18.23
N GLY A 61 -17.65 29.99 -19.37
CA GLY A 61 -17.65 31.38 -19.79
C GLY A 61 -19.07 31.93 -19.91
N ALA A 62 -19.10 33.26 -19.89
CA ALA A 62 -20.21 34.10 -20.28
C ALA A 62 -21.00 33.52 -21.46
N VAL A 63 -22.32 33.43 -21.27
CA VAL A 63 -23.29 33.64 -22.34
C VAL A 63 -24.29 34.65 -21.78
N THR A 64 -24.43 35.71 -22.56
CA THR A 64 -25.38 36.83 -22.50
C THR A 64 -26.76 36.51 -21.96
#